data_AF-A0A166UBH3-F1
#
_entry.id   AF-A0A166UBH3-F1
#
_cell.length_a   1.000
_cell.length_b   1.000
_cell.length_c   1.000
_cell.angle_alpha   90.00
_cell.angle_beta   90.00
_cell.angle_gamma   90.00
#
_symmetry.space_group_name_H-M   'P 1'
#
loop_
_entity.id
_entity.type
_entity.pdbx_description
1 polymer ?
#
loop_
_entity_poly.entity_id
_entity_poly.type
_entity_poly.pdbx_seq_one_letter_code
_entity_poly.pdbx_strand_id
1 'polypeptide(L)'
;MNENAKYNIIKKLIESNGNKQRAAVQINCTVRHINRMIKGYKEQGKAFFIHGNRGRKPVHALDDSTKHTIVDLYRTKYKDTNLTHFSELLEEFEGIKVSSNTIHSIILQEFILSPKAKRTSKEALHTKLKDMQKSTKSKKQARVIQSSILAIEDAHPRRPRCAYFGEMLQMDASLHPWFGREKSQLHIAVDDATGDIVGAYFDAQETLNGYYHVLEQILKTYGIPYMFYTDRRTVFEYNKKNPLLLKRILLLNSVMPANS
;
A
#
# COMPACT_ATOMS: atom_id res chain seq x y z
N MET A 1 -8.55 32.08 -8.63
CA MET A 1 -7.30 32.63 -9.22
C MET A 1 -6.11 32.36 -8.28
N ASN A 2 -4.99 31.81 -8.78
CA ASN A 2 -3.81 31.44 -7.98
C ASN A 2 -3.01 32.68 -7.50
N GLU A 3 -2.26 32.55 -6.40
CA GLU A 3 -1.36 33.55 -5.80
C GLU A 3 -0.41 34.18 -6.83
N ASN A 4 0.24 33.36 -7.66
CA ASN A 4 1.15 33.83 -8.72
C ASN A 4 0.43 34.70 -9.77
N ALA A 5 -0.83 34.38 -10.09
CA ALA A 5 -1.61 35.18 -11.03
C ALA A 5 -1.98 36.54 -10.42
N LYS A 6 -2.29 36.60 -9.11
CA LYS A 6 -2.55 37.86 -8.38
C LYS A 6 -1.30 38.75 -8.40
N TYR A 7 -0.14 38.15 -8.10
CA TYR A 7 1.15 38.83 -8.17
C TYR A 7 1.41 39.42 -9.57
N ASN A 8 1.27 38.62 -10.63
CA ASN A 8 1.56 39.07 -11.99
C ASN A 8 0.65 40.23 -12.43
N ILE A 9 -0.63 40.17 -12.08
CA ILE A 9 -1.59 41.25 -12.41
C ILE A 9 -1.23 42.54 -11.68
N ILE A 10 -0.87 42.46 -10.39
CA ILE A 10 -0.50 43.66 -9.61
C ILE A 10 0.85 44.22 -10.04
N LYS A 11 1.84 43.37 -10.34
CA LYS A 11 3.11 43.78 -10.92
C LYS A 11 2.90 44.57 -12.21
N LYS A 12 2.15 43.99 -13.16
CA LYS A 12 1.82 44.63 -14.43
C LYS A 12 1.06 45.96 -14.24
N LEU A 13 0.09 45.99 -13.32
CA LEU A 13 -0.69 47.18 -13.01
C LEU A 13 0.19 48.35 -12.53
N ILE A 14 1.21 48.06 -11.72
CA ILE A 14 2.16 49.05 -11.21
C ILE A 14 3.12 49.50 -12.32
N GLU A 15 3.67 48.58 -13.10
CA GLU A 15 4.60 48.87 -14.21
C GLU A 15 3.96 49.71 -15.31
N SER A 16 2.69 49.44 -15.64
CA SER A 16 1.98 50.13 -16.73
C SER A 16 1.11 51.31 -16.26
N ASN A 17 1.17 51.67 -14.97
CA ASN A 17 0.26 52.63 -14.32
C ASN A 17 -1.23 52.45 -14.73
N GLY A 18 -1.70 51.20 -14.76
CA GLY A 18 -2.97 50.84 -15.39
C GLY A 18 -4.22 51.11 -14.55
N ASN A 19 -5.40 50.82 -15.12
CA ASN A 19 -6.68 51.06 -14.46
C ASN A 19 -6.96 50.05 -13.34
N LYS A 20 -7.07 50.56 -12.09
CA LYS A 20 -7.35 49.77 -10.89
C LYS A 20 -8.72 49.07 -10.91
N GLN A 21 -9.72 49.67 -11.54
CA GLN A 21 -11.07 49.06 -11.68
C GLN A 21 -11.01 47.81 -12.56
N ARG A 22 -10.24 47.87 -13.65
CA ARG A 22 -10.04 46.71 -14.53
C ARG A 22 -9.35 45.56 -13.81
N ALA A 23 -8.33 45.86 -13.00
CA ALA A 23 -7.66 44.85 -12.18
C ALA A 23 -8.60 44.27 -11.10
N ALA A 24 -9.45 45.09 -10.49
CA ALA A 24 -10.46 44.66 -9.52
C ALA A 24 -11.40 43.61 -10.12
N VAL A 25 -11.92 43.88 -11.33
CA VAL A 25 -12.75 42.93 -12.09
C VAL A 25 -11.98 41.65 -12.43
N GLN A 26 -10.74 41.76 -12.92
CA GLN A 26 -9.93 40.60 -13.31
C GLN A 26 -9.60 39.66 -12.14
N ILE A 27 -9.33 40.22 -10.95
CA ILE A 27 -9.04 39.45 -9.73
C ILE A 27 -10.33 39.01 -9.02
N ASN A 28 -11.49 39.53 -9.43
CA ASN A 28 -12.78 39.39 -8.75
C ASN A 28 -12.70 39.85 -7.28
N CYS A 29 -12.25 41.09 -7.07
CA CYS A 29 -12.13 41.68 -5.74
C CYS A 29 -12.44 43.18 -5.77
N THR A 30 -12.54 43.82 -4.60
CA THR A 30 -12.81 45.26 -4.53
C THR A 30 -11.56 46.09 -4.84
N VAL A 31 -11.75 47.33 -5.29
CA VAL A 31 -10.65 48.29 -5.50
C VAL A 31 -9.86 48.53 -4.21
N ARG A 32 -10.52 48.48 -3.05
CA ARG A 32 -9.85 48.53 -1.74
C ARG A 32 -8.83 47.39 -1.58
N HIS A 33 -9.19 46.18 -2.00
CA HIS A 33 -8.30 45.03 -1.98
C HIS A 33 -7.14 45.19 -2.98
N ILE A 34 -7.39 45.75 -4.16
CA ILE A 34 -6.33 46.12 -5.12
C ILE A 34 -5.35 47.11 -4.49
N ASN A 35 -5.83 48.19 -3.87
CA ASN A 35 -4.97 49.16 -3.20
C ASN A 35 -4.15 48.52 -2.07
N ARG A 36 -4.75 47.60 -1.30
CA ARG A 36 -4.03 46.81 -0.28
C ARG A 36 -2.93 45.94 -0.90
N MET A 37 -3.20 45.28 -2.02
CA MET A 37 -2.20 44.46 -2.73
C MET A 37 -1.08 45.30 -3.36
N ILE A 38 -1.39 46.49 -3.86
CA ILE A 38 -0.38 47.44 -4.36
C ILE A 38 0.53 47.88 -3.21
N LYS A 39 -0.03 48.24 -2.05
CA LYS A 39 0.74 48.60 -0.86
C LYS A 39 1.63 47.44 -0.41
N GLY A 40 1.06 46.24 -0.27
CA GLY A 40 1.80 45.03 0.10
C GLY A 40 2.90 44.65 -0.89
N TYR A 41 2.67 44.82 -2.20
CA TYR A 41 3.70 44.63 -3.22
C TYR A 41 4.85 45.63 -3.09
N LYS A 42 4.56 46.90 -2.78
CA LYS A 42 5.61 47.92 -2.60
C LYS A 42 6.47 47.65 -1.36
N GLU A 43 5.86 47.14 -0.28
CA GLU A 43 6.57 46.88 0.98
C GLU A 43 7.32 45.54 1.00
N GLN A 44 6.73 44.48 0.43
CA GLN A 44 7.21 43.10 0.59
C GLN A 44 7.38 42.35 -0.74
N GLY A 45 7.13 43.00 -1.88
CA GLY A 45 7.27 42.42 -3.22
C GLY A 45 6.39 41.19 -3.42
N LYS A 46 6.98 40.11 -3.97
CA LYS A 46 6.29 38.85 -4.23
C LYS A 46 5.87 38.11 -2.95
N ALA A 47 6.58 38.33 -1.84
CA ALA A 47 6.33 37.62 -0.59
C ALA A 47 4.93 37.89 -0.02
N PHE A 48 4.39 39.10 -0.22
CA PHE A 48 3.04 39.48 0.20
C PHE A 48 1.93 38.56 -0.33
N PHE A 49 2.13 37.98 -1.52
CA PHE A 49 1.13 37.15 -2.20
C PHE A 49 1.18 35.69 -1.76
N ILE A 50 2.21 35.29 -1.01
CA ILE A 50 2.31 33.97 -0.40
C ILE A 50 1.37 33.92 0.79
N HIS A 51 0.47 32.94 0.86
CA HIS A 51 -0.41 32.80 2.01
C HIS A 51 0.40 32.63 3.31
N GLY A 52 0.04 33.38 4.37
CA GLY A 52 0.75 33.34 5.66
C GLY A 52 0.70 32.00 6.41
N ASN A 53 -0.09 31.03 5.94
CA ASN A 53 -0.15 29.67 6.49
C ASN A 53 0.65 28.68 5.62
N ARG A 54 1.24 29.14 4.52
CA ARG A 54 2.02 28.30 3.63
C ARG A 54 3.27 27.83 4.35
N GLY A 55 3.44 26.52 4.46
CA GLY A 55 4.56 25.90 5.16
C GLY A 55 4.44 25.80 6.68
N ARG A 56 3.34 26.29 7.28
CA ARG A 56 3.07 26.08 8.72
C ARG A 56 2.39 24.73 8.93
N LYS A 57 2.95 23.89 9.80
CA LYS A 57 2.31 22.64 10.27
C LYS A 57 1.20 23.03 11.26
N PRO A 58 -0.06 22.59 11.07
CA PRO A 58 -1.13 22.82 12.02
C PRO A 58 -0.78 22.23 13.40
N VAL A 59 -1.22 22.88 14.48
CA VAL A 59 -0.96 22.43 15.86
C VAL A 59 -1.50 21.02 16.10
N HIS A 60 -2.63 20.68 15.50
CA HIS A 60 -3.28 19.36 15.62
C HIS A 60 -2.78 18.35 14.58
N ALA A 61 -1.72 18.65 13.84
CA ALA A 61 -1.18 17.70 12.88
C ALA A 61 -0.48 16.57 13.63
N LEU A 62 -0.80 15.34 13.24
CA LEU A 62 -0.09 14.16 13.72
C LEU A 62 1.43 14.34 13.55
N ASP A 63 2.16 13.97 14.58
CA ASP A 63 3.61 13.88 14.52
C ASP A 63 4.01 12.82 13.49
N ASP A 64 5.22 12.96 12.97
CA ASP A 64 5.65 12.06 11.90
C ASP A 64 5.95 10.66 12.45
N SER A 65 6.31 10.50 13.74
CA SER A 65 6.50 9.19 14.36
C SER A 65 5.20 8.39 14.37
N THR A 66 4.09 8.98 14.80
CA THR A 66 2.77 8.34 14.82
C THR A 66 2.32 7.93 13.42
N LYS A 67 2.62 8.73 12.38
CA LYS A 67 2.32 8.34 10.99
C LYS A 67 3.09 7.10 10.56
N HIS A 68 4.39 7.02 10.88
CA HIS A 68 5.19 5.84 10.57
C HIS A 68 4.66 4.62 11.33
N THR A 69 4.32 4.77 12.61
CA THR A 69 3.70 3.70 13.40
C THR A 69 2.41 3.19 12.75
N ILE A 70 1.53 4.08 12.28
CA ILE A 70 0.29 3.70 11.58
C ILE A 70 0.59 2.88 10.32
N VAL A 71 1.58 3.30 9.52
CA VAL A 71 1.97 2.59 8.29
C VAL A 71 2.56 1.21 8.62
N ASP A 72 3.44 1.12 9.62
CA ASP A 72 4.09 -0.12 10.00
C ASP A 72 3.09 -1.14 10.56
N LEU A 73 2.17 -0.69 11.42
CA LEU A 73 1.08 -1.51 11.93
C LEU A 73 0.17 -2.01 10.82
N TYR A 74 -0.13 -1.17 9.82
CA TYR A 74 -0.92 -1.59 8.66
C TYR A 74 -0.21 -2.66 7.82
N ARG A 75 1.11 -2.54 7.64
CA ARG A 75 1.90 -3.50 6.84
C ARG A 75 2.12 -4.84 7.55
N THR A 76 2.19 -4.84 8.87
CA THR A 76 2.63 -6.00 9.66
C THR A 76 1.47 -6.68 10.39
N LYS A 77 0.87 -5.98 11.35
CA LYS A 77 -0.10 -6.55 12.29
C LYS A 77 -1.52 -6.58 11.74
N TYR A 78 -1.92 -5.54 11.01
CA TYR A 78 -3.30 -5.33 10.55
C TYR A 78 -3.42 -5.31 9.03
N LYS A 79 -2.61 -6.14 8.37
CA LYS A 79 -2.59 -6.28 6.92
C LYS A 79 -3.99 -6.63 6.40
N ASP A 80 -4.35 -6.05 5.25
CA ASP A 80 -5.60 -6.32 4.52
C ASP A 80 -6.91 -5.94 5.25
N THR A 81 -6.82 -5.22 6.37
CA THR A 81 -7.98 -4.67 7.06
C THR A 81 -8.60 -3.51 6.27
N ASN A 82 -9.94 -3.38 6.38
CA ASN A 82 -10.64 -2.17 5.93
C ASN A 82 -10.21 -0.99 6.80
N LEU A 83 -10.01 0.20 6.21
CA LEU A 83 -9.55 1.39 6.93
C LEU A 83 -10.49 1.85 8.05
N THR A 84 -11.79 1.59 7.95
CA THR A 84 -12.72 1.83 9.06
C THR A 84 -12.41 0.91 10.23
N HIS A 85 -12.25 -0.39 9.95
CA HIS A 85 -11.92 -1.35 10.99
C HIS A 85 -10.51 -1.13 11.54
N PHE A 86 -9.56 -0.73 10.69
CA PHE A 86 -8.22 -0.37 11.13
C PHE A 86 -8.22 0.82 12.08
N SER A 87 -9.09 1.81 11.84
CA SER A 87 -9.31 2.93 12.77
C SER A 87 -9.77 2.45 14.16
N GLU A 88 -10.69 1.48 14.21
CA GLU A 88 -11.19 0.89 15.46
C GLU A 88 -10.06 0.14 16.19
N LEU A 89 -9.30 -0.68 15.46
CA LEU A 89 -8.18 -1.46 15.99
C LEU A 89 -7.05 -0.57 16.54
N LEU A 90 -6.76 0.56 15.88
CA LEU A 90 -5.79 1.54 16.37
C LEU A 90 -6.25 2.18 17.67
N GLU A 91 -7.54 2.51 17.81
CA GLU A 91 -8.08 3.09 19.04
C GLU A 91 -8.10 2.07 20.18
N GLU A 92 -8.53 0.83 19.91
CA GLU A 92 -8.68 -0.23 20.92
C GLU A 92 -7.34 -0.80 21.41
N PHE A 93 -6.43 -1.15 20.48
CA PHE A 93 -5.22 -1.92 20.83
C PHE A 93 -3.94 -1.09 20.88
N GLU A 94 -3.93 0.08 20.25
CA GLU A 94 -2.72 0.93 20.14
C GLU A 94 -2.90 2.31 20.80
N GLY A 95 -4.13 2.64 21.24
CA GLY A 95 -4.45 3.93 21.85
C GLY A 95 -4.35 5.11 20.87
N ILE A 96 -4.36 4.85 19.56
CA ILE A 96 -4.19 5.86 18.50
C ILE A 96 -5.55 6.20 17.91
N LYS A 97 -6.14 7.32 18.34
CA LYS A 97 -7.43 7.80 17.81
C LYS A 97 -7.24 8.63 16.55
N VAL A 98 -7.47 8.03 15.38
CA VAL A 98 -7.31 8.69 14.07
C VAL A 98 -8.41 8.25 13.12
N SER A 99 -9.03 9.19 12.41
CA SER A 99 -10.12 8.86 11.47
C SER A 99 -9.65 8.02 10.27
N SER A 100 -10.54 7.20 9.72
CA SER A 100 -10.30 6.39 8.52
C SER A 100 -9.83 7.22 7.31
N ASN A 101 -10.29 8.46 7.16
CA ASN A 101 -9.87 9.35 6.07
C ASN A 101 -8.44 9.90 6.27
N THR A 102 -8.06 10.16 7.53
CA THR A 102 -6.70 10.55 7.88
C THR A 102 -5.74 9.38 7.64
N ILE A 103 -6.13 8.18 8.08
CA ILE A 103 -5.41 6.93 7.81
C ILE A 103 -5.24 6.72 6.30
N HIS A 104 -6.32 6.84 5.52
CA HIS A 104 -6.27 6.76 4.06
C HIS A 104 -5.25 7.74 3.48
N SER A 105 -5.25 8.99 3.96
CA SER A 105 -4.32 10.02 3.49
C SER A 105 -2.85 9.69 3.83
N ILE A 106 -2.59 9.12 5.01
CA ILE A 106 -1.25 8.70 5.45
C ILE A 106 -0.75 7.52 4.60
N ILE A 107 -1.56 6.47 4.49
CA ILE A 107 -1.19 5.23 3.80
C ILE A 107 -1.04 5.46 2.28
N LEU A 108 -1.85 6.36 1.70
CA LEU A 108 -1.75 6.71 0.29
C LEU A 108 -0.47 7.50 -0.06
N GLN A 109 0.15 8.20 0.92
CA GLN A 109 1.47 8.83 0.72
C GLN A 109 2.56 7.78 0.48
N GLU A 110 2.37 6.59 1.04
CA GLU A 110 3.24 5.42 0.85
C GLU A 110 2.83 4.56 -0.36
N PHE A 111 1.95 5.08 -1.22
CA PHE A 111 1.40 4.41 -2.41
C PHE A 111 0.65 3.10 -2.12
N ILE A 112 0.14 2.93 -0.91
CA ILE A 112 -0.66 1.78 -0.53
C ILE A 112 -2.15 2.12 -0.72
N LEU A 113 -2.88 1.19 -1.31
CA LEU A 113 -4.33 1.30 -1.50
C LEU A 113 -5.08 0.45 -0.48
N SER A 114 -6.30 0.89 -0.13
CA SER A 114 -7.24 0.07 0.63
C SER A 114 -7.62 -1.19 -0.18
N PRO A 115 -7.82 -2.35 0.47
CA PRO A 115 -8.28 -3.59 -0.18
C PRO A 115 -9.56 -3.39 -1.00
N LYS A 116 -10.45 -2.50 -0.55
CA LYS A 116 -11.71 -2.16 -1.24
C LYS A 116 -11.60 -0.89 -2.10
N ALA A 117 -10.40 -0.54 -2.58
CA ALA A 117 -10.20 0.63 -3.43
C ALA A 117 -10.95 0.50 -4.75
N LYS A 118 -11.67 1.57 -5.12
CA LYS A 118 -12.42 1.66 -6.37
C LYS A 118 -11.47 1.80 -7.56
N ARG A 119 -11.93 1.41 -8.76
CA ARG A 119 -11.19 1.56 -10.02
C ARG A 119 -10.64 2.97 -10.22
N THR A 120 -11.45 4.00 -9.96
CA THR A 120 -11.06 5.41 -10.09
C THR A 120 -9.89 5.78 -9.19
N SER A 121 -9.86 5.28 -7.96
CA SER A 121 -8.76 5.51 -7.01
C SER A 121 -7.47 4.81 -7.48
N LYS A 122 -7.59 3.59 -8.04
CA LYS A 122 -6.46 2.87 -8.64
C LYS A 122 -5.88 3.63 -9.82
N GLU A 123 -6.72 4.09 -10.74
CA GLU A 123 -6.32 4.86 -11.93
C GLU A 123 -5.66 6.20 -11.56
N ALA A 124 -6.20 6.91 -10.57
CA ALA A 124 -5.62 8.16 -10.09
C ALA A 124 -4.22 7.95 -9.49
N LEU A 125 -4.04 6.90 -8.68
CA LEU A 125 -2.74 6.56 -8.11
C LEU A 125 -1.75 6.11 -9.21
N HIS A 126 -2.20 5.29 -10.15
CA HIS A 126 -1.40 4.82 -11.27
C HIS A 126 -0.88 5.99 -12.14
N THR A 127 -1.76 6.94 -12.47
CA THR A 127 -1.41 8.16 -13.21
C THR A 127 -0.35 8.95 -12.46
N LYS A 128 -0.56 9.17 -11.15
CA LYS A 128 0.39 9.86 -10.28
C LYS A 128 1.77 9.17 -10.25
N LEU A 129 1.79 7.84 -10.12
CA LEU A 129 3.04 7.06 -10.11
C LEU A 129 3.78 7.16 -11.45
N LYS A 130 3.07 7.11 -12.58
CA LYS A 130 3.68 7.32 -13.92
C LYS A 130 4.31 8.70 -14.06
N ASP A 131 3.65 9.76 -13.57
CA ASP A 131 4.22 11.12 -13.59
C ASP A 131 5.44 11.25 -12.66
N MET A 132 5.40 10.59 -11.50
CA MET A 132 6.55 10.52 -10.59
C MET A 132 7.72 9.73 -11.17
N GLN A 133 7.45 8.67 -11.93
CA GLN A 133 8.47 7.89 -12.62
C GLN A 133 9.23 8.74 -13.65
N LYS A 134 8.52 9.56 -14.43
CA LYS A 134 9.11 10.46 -15.43
C LYS A 134 9.98 11.56 -14.82
N SER A 135 9.62 12.05 -13.64
CA SER A 135 10.31 13.17 -12.98
C SER A 135 11.44 12.73 -12.04
N THR A 136 11.47 11.45 -11.66
CA THR A 136 12.47 10.90 -10.73
C THR A 136 13.85 10.78 -11.37
N LYS A 137 14.85 11.37 -10.72
CA LYS A 137 16.28 11.21 -11.09
C LYS A 137 17.00 10.09 -10.33
N SER A 138 16.39 9.60 -9.25
CA SER A 138 16.99 8.59 -8.36
C SER A 138 16.60 7.16 -8.76
N LYS A 139 17.60 6.31 -9.01
CA LYS A 139 17.41 4.89 -9.33
C LYS A 139 16.67 4.13 -8.22
N LYS A 140 16.92 4.46 -6.95
CA LYS A 140 16.25 3.84 -5.80
C LYS A 140 14.75 4.18 -5.78
N GLN A 141 14.41 5.46 -5.98
CA GLN A 141 13.01 5.89 -6.03
C GLN A 141 12.27 5.31 -7.24
N ALA A 142 12.94 5.25 -8.40
CA ALA A 142 12.36 4.65 -9.60
C ALA A 142 11.96 3.18 -9.38
N ARG A 143 12.79 2.41 -8.66
CA ARG A 143 12.48 1.02 -8.31
C ARG A 143 11.25 0.90 -7.40
N VAL A 144 11.13 1.76 -6.40
CA VAL A 144 9.96 1.79 -5.50
C VAL A 144 8.69 2.11 -6.28
N ILE A 145 8.72 3.17 -7.10
CA ILE A 145 7.59 3.57 -7.94
C ILE A 145 7.19 2.41 -8.87
N GLN A 146 8.16 1.76 -9.52
CA GLN A 146 7.89 0.62 -10.40
C GLN A 146 7.23 -0.54 -9.65
N SER A 147 7.70 -0.89 -8.44
CA SER A 147 7.09 -1.94 -7.64
C SER A 147 5.64 -1.61 -7.24
N SER A 148 5.35 -0.33 -6.94
CA SER A 148 3.99 0.12 -6.63
C SER A 148 3.07 0.10 -7.84
N ILE A 149 3.57 0.43 -9.05
CA ILE A 149 2.79 0.32 -10.30
C ILE A 149 2.39 -1.14 -10.55
N LEU A 150 3.36 -2.05 -10.45
CA LEU A 150 3.14 -3.49 -10.62
C LEU A 150 2.07 -4.01 -9.65
N ALA A 151 2.14 -3.62 -8.37
CA ALA A 151 1.16 -4.03 -7.37
C ALA A 151 -0.27 -3.51 -7.62
N ILE A 152 -0.44 -2.42 -8.40
CA ILE A 152 -1.76 -1.90 -8.78
C ILE A 152 -2.31 -2.63 -10.01
N GLU A 153 -1.44 -2.88 -11.01
CA GLU A 153 -1.82 -3.52 -12.28
C GLU A 153 -2.08 -5.02 -12.12
N ASP A 154 -1.30 -5.68 -11.26
CA ASP A 154 -1.41 -7.11 -11.02
C ASP A 154 -1.38 -7.38 -9.51
N ALA A 155 -2.52 -7.84 -8.98
CA ALA A 155 -2.59 -8.29 -7.58
C ALA A 155 -1.76 -9.58 -7.36
N HIS A 156 -1.46 -10.30 -8.45
CA HIS A 156 -0.66 -11.52 -8.46
C HIS A 156 0.40 -11.39 -9.56
N PRO A 157 1.40 -10.49 -9.39
CA PRO A 157 2.38 -10.21 -10.42
C PRO A 157 2.99 -11.50 -10.95
N ARG A 158 2.67 -11.83 -12.21
CA ARG A 158 3.23 -13.04 -12.84
C ARG A 158 4.74 -12.92 -12.90
N ARG A 159 5.44 -13.79 -12.19
CA ARG A 159 6.89 -13.95 -12.32
C ARG A 159 7.20 -14.35 -13.78
N PRO A 160 8.31 -13.88 -14.38
CA PRO A 160 8.81 -14.52 -15.58
C PRO A 160 9.01 -16.02 -15.32
N ARG A 161 8.64 -16.83 -16.31
CA ARG A 161 8.79 -18.30 -16.30
C ARG A 161 10.27 -18.67 -16.22
N CYS A 162 10.57 -19.80 -15.61
CA CYS A 162 11.89 -20.43 -15.69
C CYS A 162 12.33 -20.66 -17.13
N ALA A 163 13.64 -20.71 -17.37
CA ALA A 163 14.19 -20.88 -18.71
C ALA A 163 14.21 -22.36 -19.13
N TYR A 164 14.40 -23.26 -18.16
CA TYR A 164 14.56 -24.69 -18.42
C TYR A 164 13.62 -25.53 -17.54
N PHE A 165 13.21 -26.67 -18.09
CA PHE A 165 12.41 -27.68 -17.38
C PHE A 165 13.15 -28.17 -16.12
N GLY A 166 12.41 -28.34 -15.02
CA GLY A 166 12.93 -28.83 -13.75
C GLY A 166 13.62 -27.77 -12.87
N GLU A 167 13.77 -26.53 -13.34
CA GLU A 167 14.33 -25.44 -12.53
C GLU A 167 13.42 -25.06 -11.36
N MET A 168 12.10 -25.11 -11.57
CA MET A 168 11.13 -24.83 -10.53
C MET A 168 9.83 -25.57 -10.80
N LEU A 169 9.41 -26.39 -9.85
CA LEU A 169 8.09 -27.03 -9.85
C LEU A 169 7.17 -26.30 -8.89
N GLN A 170 6.09 -25.73 -9.41
CA GLN A 170 5.04 -25.13 -8.59
C GLN A 170 4.12 -26.23 -8.09
N MET A 171 3.96 -26.36 -6.77
CA MET A 171 3.15 -27.43 -6.18
C MET A 171 2.10 -26.86 -5.25
N ASP A 172 0.85 -27.27 -5.43
CA ASP A 172 -0.31 -26.79 -4.64
C ASP A 172 -1.40 -27.87 -4.57
N ALA A 173 -2.39 -27.66 -3.69
CA ALA A 173 -3.56 -28.51 -3.54
C ALA A 173 -4.86 -27.71 -3.71
N SER A 174 -5.85 -28.32 -4.36
CA SER A 174 -7.12 -27.65 -4.67
C SER A 174 -8.33 -28.47 -4.20
N LEU A 175 -9.12 -27.86 -3.31
CA LEU A 175 -10.32 -28.47 -2.71
C LEU A 175 -11.55 -28.22 -3.57
N HIS A 176 -11.99 -29.23 -4.31
CA HIS A 176 -13.19 -29.13 -5.15
C HIS A 176 -14.01 -30.43 -5.16
N PRO A 177 -15.30 -30.35 -5.52
CA PRO A 177 -16.15 -31.51 -5.78
C PRO A 177 -15.80 -32.21 -7.10
N TRP A 178 -14.57 -32.72 -7.22
CA TRP A 178 -14.05 -33.31 -8.46
C TRP A 178 -14.86 -34.54 -8.91
N PHE A 179 -15.44 -35.27 -7.96
CA PHE A 179 -16.18 -36.52 -8.20
C PHE A 179 -17.66 -36.44 -7.81
N GLY A 180 -18.25 -35.23 -7.76
CA GLY A 180 -19.69 -35.07 -7.51
C GLY A 180 -20.00 -34.33 -6.22
N ARG A 181 -20.65 -34.96 -5.23
CA ARG A 181 -21.13 -34.22 -4.04
C ARG A 181 -20.06 -34.01 -2.97
N GLU A 182 -19.12 -34.94 -2.86
CA GLU A 182 -18.05 -34.88 -1.86
C GLU A 182 -16.86 -34.10 -2.40
N LYS A 183 -16.24 -33.29 -1.52
CA LYS A 183 -15.04 -32.54 -1.89
C LYS A 183 -13.82 -33.44 -1.73
N SER A 184 -12.93 -33.41 -2.70
CA SER A 184 -11.60 -34.02 -2.63
C SER A 184 -10.52 -32.97 -2.90
N GLN A 185 -9.33 -33.28 -2.46
CA GLN A 185 -8.15 -32.45 -2.60
C GLN A 185 -7.32 -32.98 -3.76
N LEU A 186 -7.09 -32.15 -4.76
CA LEU A 186 -6.21 -32.48 -5.88
C LEU A 186 -4.87 -31.80 -5.64
N HIS A 187 -3.85 -32.58 -5.29
CA HIS A 187 -2.46 -32.15 -5.22
C HIS A 187 -1.84 -32.22 -6.61
N ILE A 188 -1.23 -31.14 -7.08
CA ILE A 188 -0.55 -31.08 -8.38
C ILE A 188 0.83 -30.46 -8.25
N ALA A 189 1.73 -30.88 -9.14
CA ALA A 189 2.98 -30.19 -9.40
C ALA A 189 3.05 -29.84 -10.90
N VAL A 190 3.41 -28.60 -11.19
CA VAL A 190 3.47 -28.03 -12.54
C VAL A 190 4.85 -27.43 -12.77
N ASP A 191 5.46 -27.74 -13.91
CA ASP A 191 6.74 -27.15 -14.29
C ASP A 191 6.60 -25.67 -14.69
N ASP A 192 7.45 -24.81 -14.13
CA ASP A 192 7.40 -23.38 -14.40
C ASP A 192 8.00 -22.97 -15.74
N ALA A 193 8.76 -23.81 -16.45
CA ALA A 193 9.21 -23.47 -17.79
C ALA A 193 8.15 -23.88 -18.81
N THR A 194 7.74 -25.15 -18.80
CA THR A 194 6.89 -25.74 -19.86
C THR A 194 5.40 -25.62 -19.58
N GLY A 195 5.00 -25.72 -18.30
CA GLY A 195 3.59 -25.73 -17.90
C GLY A 195 3.01 -27.13 -17.82
N ASP A 196 3.86 -28.14 -17.96
CA ASP A 196 3.46 -29.54 -17.89
C ASP A 196 3.13 -29.93 -16.45
N ILE A 197 2.08 -30.74 -16.29
CA ILE A 197 1.77 -31.37 -15.02
C ILE A 197 2.72 -32.55 -14.84
N VAL A 198 3.66 -32.42 -13.90
CA VAL A 198 4.71 -33.41 -13.63
C VAL A 198 4.33 -34.40 -12.51
N GLY A 199 3.22 -34.16 -11.83
CA GLY A 199 2.62 -35.10 -10.90
C GLY A 199 1.26 -34.61 -10.43
N ALA A 200 0.34 -35.56 -10.17
CA ALA A 200 -0.98 -35.27 -9.65
C ALA A 200 -1.49 -36.41 -8.75
N TYR A 201 -2.17 -36.07 -7.65
CA TYR A 201 -2.73 -37.05 -6.74
C TYR A 201 -3.99 -36.53 -6.04
N PHE A 202 -5.01 -37.39 -5.94
CA PHE A 202 -6.23 -37.09 -5.20
C PHE A 202 -6.18 -37.66 -3.79
N ASP A 203 -6.53 -36.84 -2.80
CA ASP A 203 -6.69 -37.27 -1.41
C ASP A 203 -8.01 -36.70 -0.84
N ALA A 204 -8.52 -37.29 0.23
CA ALA A 204 -9.71 -36.80 0.92
C ALA A 204 -9.42 -35.52 1.71
N GLN A 205 -8.18 -35.36 2.19
CA GLN A 205 -7.73 -34.22 2.97
C GLN A 205 -6.37 -33.72 2.50
N GLU A 206 -6.11 -32.44 2.70
CA GLU A 206 -4.85 -31.84 2.30
C GLU A 206 -3.80 -32.13 3.36
N THR A 207 -3.02 -33.18 3.13
CA THR A 207 -2.01 -33.67 4.06
C THR A 207 -0.67 -33.85 3.34
N LEU A 208 0.39 -34.10 4.12
CA LEU A 208 1.70 -34.45 3.56
C LEU A 208 1.65 -35.69 2.66
N ASN A 209 0.70 -36.60 2.90
CA ASN A 209 0.56 -37.82 2.11
C ASN A 209 0.34 -37.52 0.62
N GLY A 210 -0.59 -36.62 0.30
CA GLY A 210 -0.86 -36.21 -1.07
C GLY A 210 0.37 -35.60 -1.75
N TYR A 211 1.13 -34.77 -1.03
CA TYR A 211 2.36 -34.18 -1.57
C TYR A 211 3.48 -35.21 -1.76
N TYR A 212 3.60 -36.22 -0.89
CA TYR A 212 4.60 -37.27 -1.06
C TYR A 212 4.33 -38.17 -2.24
N HIS A 213 3.06 -38.46 -2.56
CA HIS A 213 2.73 -39.19 -3.79
C HIS A 213 3.08 -38.39 -5.05
N VAL A 214 2.81 -37.08 -5.05
CA VAL A 214 3.22 -36.20 -6.16
C VAL A 214 4.74 -36.15 -6.27
N LEU A 215 5.46 -36.01 -5.16
CA LEU A 215 6.93 -36.04 -5.12
C LEU A 215 7.49 -37.36 -5.65
N GLU A 216 6.92 -38.49 -5.26
CA GLU A 216 7.33 -39.82 -5.73
C GLU A 216 7.19 -39.94 -7.26
N GLN A 217 6.07 -39.46 -7.83
CA GLN A 217 5.85 -39.45 -9.28
C GLN A 217 6.92 -38.63 -10.01
N ILE A 218 7.25 -37.45 -9.48
CA ILE A 218 8.27 -36.56 -10.04
C ILE A 218 9.63 -37.24 -10.03
N LEU A 219 10.07 -37.74 -8.87
CA LEU A 219 11.38 -38.35 -8.72
C LEU A 219 11.57 -39.58 -9.61
N LYS A 220 10.52 -40.39 -9.78
CA LYS A 220 10.57 -41.60 -10.62
C LYS A 220 10.57 -41.29 -12.12
N THR A 221 9.87 -40.24 -12.55
CA THR A 221 9.64 -39.97 -13.97
C THR A 221 10.61 -38.94 -14.54
N TYR A 222 10.91 -37.89 -13.78
CA TYR A 222 11.67 -36.72 -14.23
C TYR A 222 12.97 -36.51 -13.45
N GLY A 223 13.14 -37.18 -12.30
CA GLY A 223 14.30 -37.03 -11.44
C GLY A 223 14.17 -35.88 -10.43
N ILE A 224 15.31 -35.40 -9.92
CA ILE A 224 15.35 -34.39 -8.84
C ILE A 224 15.26 -32.99 -9.46
N PRO A 225 14.21 -32.20 -9.16
CA PRO A 225 14.13 -30.81 -9.61
C PRO A 225 15.09 -29.93 -8.81
N TYR A 226 15.42 -28.75 -9.35
CA TYR A 226 16.25 -27.78 -8.64
C TYR A 226 15.53 -27.15 -7.44
N MET A 227 14.23 -26.88 -7.55
CA MET A 227 13.45 -26.24 -6.49
C MET A 227 11.96 -26.58 -6.59
N PHE A 228 11.30 -26.69 -5.43
CA PHE A 228 9.85 -26.63 -5.29
C PHE A 228 9.41 -25.23 -4.89
N TYR A 229 8.33 -24.74 -5.49
CA TYR A 229 7.68 -23.49 -5.13
C TYR A 229 6.27 -23.78 -4.64
N THR A 230 6.07 -23.63 -3.34
CA THR A 230 4.79 -23.87 -2.65
C THR A 230 4.37 -22.61 -1.92
N ASP A 231 3.09 -22.48 -1.59
CA ASP A 231 2.66 -21.43 -0.67
C ASP A 231 3.25 -21.68 0.74
N ARG A 232 3.35 -20.63 1.57
CA ARG A 232 3.86 -20.68 2.95
C ARG A 232 2.85 -21.32 3.91
N ARG A 233 2.35 -22.50 3.54
CA ARG A 233 1.46 -23.28 4.36
C ARG A 233 2.26 -23.96 5.46
N THR A 234 1.69 -24.02 6.66
CA THR A 234 2.32 -24.65 7.84
C THR A 234 2.65 -26.14 7.65
N VAL A 235 2.10 -26.77 6.60
CA VAL A 235 2.40 -28.14 6.19
C VAL A 235 3.84 -28.27 5.67
N PHE A 236 4.41 -27.22 5.07
CA PHE A 236 5.77 -27.19 4.54
C PHE A 236 6.78 -26.51 5.47
N GLU A 237 6.31 -25.58 6.32
CA GLU A 237 7.15 -24.84 7.26
C GLU A 237 6.66 -25.02 8.71
N TYR A 238 7.45 -25.72 9.54
CA TYR A 238 7.21 -25.81 10.97
C TYR A 238 7.85 -24.61 11.70
N ASN A 239 7.06 -23.57 11.98
CA ASN A 239 7.47 -22.49 12.88
C ASN A 239 7.27 -22.93 14.34
N LYS A 240 8.36 -23.29 15.01
CA LYS A 240 8.36 -23.57 16.46
C LYS A 240 7.86 -22.32 17.18
N LYS A 241 6.64 -22.34 17.72
CA LYS A 241 6.09 -21.21 18.51
C LYS A 241 7.09 -20.86 19.60
N ASN A 242 7.59 -19.63 19.58
CA ASN A 242 8.55 -19.14 20.56
C ASN A 242 7.87 -19.17 21.96
N PRO A 243 8.33 -20.01 22.92
CA PRO A 243 7.65 -20.21 24.20
C PRO A 243 7.60 -18.96 25.09
N LEU A 244 8.28 -17.88 24.70
CA LEU A 244 8.30 -16.60 25.41
C LEU A 244 6.98 -15.82 25.36
N LEU A 245 6.11 -16.05 24.34
CA LEU A 245 4.82 -15.36 24.22
C LEU A 245 3.75 -15.92 25.19
N LEU A 246 3.80 -17.21 25.51
CA LEU A 246 2.86 -17.84 26.44
C LEU A 246 3.11 -17.42 27.90
N LYS A 247 4.37 -17.16 28.28
CA LYS A 247 4.69 -16.61 29.62
C LYS A 247 4.11 -15.22 29.85
N ARG A 248 4.00 -14.38 28.81
CA ARG A 248 3.49 -13.00 28.94
C ARG A 248 1.97 -12.95 29.11
N ILE A 249 1.24 -13.86 28.47
CA ILE A 249 -0.23 -13.97 28.61
C ILE A 249 -0.61 -14.53 29.99
N LEU A 250 0.15 -15.50 30.51
CA LEU A 250 -0.10 -16.06 31.85
C LEU A 250 0.23 -15.07 32.98
N LEU A 251 1.26 -14.23 32.81
CA LEU A 251 1.64 -13.20 33.80
C LEU A 251 0.65 -12.02 33.86
N LEU A 252 -0.08 -11.73 32.79
CA LEU A 252 -1.09 -10.67 32.75
C LEU A 252 -2.39 -11.07 33.47
N ASN A 253 -2.72 -12.36 33.53
CA ASN A 253 -3.91 -12.86 34.22
C ASN A 253 -3.69 -13.12 35.73
N SER A 254 -2.45 -13.06 36.22
CA SER A 254 -2.11 -13.25 37.64
C SER A 254 -2.00 -11.95 38.44
N VAL A 255 -2.24 -10.79 37.83
CA VAL A 255 -2.21 -9.48 38.50
C VAL A 255 -3.59 -8.83 38.45
N MET A 256 -4.53 -9.44 39.18
CA MET A 256 -5.70 -8.75 39.71
C MET A 256 -5.60 -8.86 41.23
N PRO A 257 -5.31 -7.79 41.98
CA PRO A 257 -5.45 -7.84 43.43
C PRO A 257 -6.95 -7.87 43.76
N ALA A 258 -7.33 -8.88 44.54
CA ALA A 258 -8.57 -8.85 45.30
C ALA A 258 -8.47 -7.67 46.27
N ASN A 259 -9.27 -6.62 46.03
CA ASN A 259 -9.60 -5.64 47.05
C ASN A 259 -11.05 -5.89 47.47
N SER A 260 -11.16 -6.40 48.69
CA SER A 260 -12.18 -6.19 49.74
C SER A 260 -13.50 -5.54 49.34
#